data_AF-A0A051U4Z4-F1
#
_entry.id   AF-A0A051U4Z4-F1
#
_cell.length_a   1.000
_cell.length_b   1.000
_cell.length_c   1.000
_cell.angle_alpha   90.00
_cell.angle_beta   90.00
_cell.angle_gamma   90.00
#
_symmetry.space_group_name_H-M   'P 1'
#
loop_
_entity.id
_entity.type
_entity.pdbx_description
1 polymer ?
#
loop_
_entity_poly.entity_id
_entity_poly.type
_entity_poly.pdbx_seq_one_letter_code
_entity_poly.pdbx_strand_id
1 'polypeptide(L)'
;MSEPTSARPGIDPAFKALLDAFPMTFREADGVEVARSRLRMLKVPPKMLPDLRIEDRTIAHGERTGIPVRIYWPDSELRPLPVVVFYHGGGFCLGDLDTHDPVARAHAVGAEAIVVSIGYLSFAPAIPAAAEATERGLTALHKALHP
;
A
#
# COMPACT_ATOMS: atom_id res chain seq x y z
N MET A 1 12.56 -6.86 36.12
CA MET A 1 13.15 -7.64 35.01
C MET A 1 11.98 -8.19 34.20
N SER A 2 11.63 -7.57 33.07
CA SER A 2 10.66 -8.19 32.16
C SER A 2 11.30 -9.43 31.54
N GLU A 3 10.59 -10.56 31.58
CA GLU A 3 11.00 -11.75 30.84
C GLU A 3 11.15 -11.41 29.36
N PRO A 4 12.20 -11.92 28.69
CA PRO A 4 12.33 -11.76 27.25
C PRO A 4 11.20 -12.53 26.56
N THR A 5 10.39 -11.83 25.74
CA THR A 5 9.41 -12.42 24.81
C THR A 5 10.15 -13.23 23.74
N SER A 6 10.60 -14.45 24.08
CA SER A 6 11.42 -15.30 23.20
C SER A 6 10.60 -16.32 22.41
N ALA A 7 9.34 -16.53 22.74
CA ALA A 7 8.44 -17.34 21.91
C ALA A 7 7.75 -16.44 20.88
N ARG A 8 8.41 -16.21 19.73
CA ARG A 8 7.67 -15.77 18.54
C ARG A 8 6.88 -17.00 18.06
N PRO A 9 5.54 -17.00 18.11
CA PRO A 9 4.78 -18.09 17.49
C PRO A 9 5.20 -18.24 16.03
N GLY A 10 5.20 -19.47 15.53
CA GLY A 10 5.51 -19.74 14.13
C GLY A 10 4.57 -18.98 13.20
N ILE A 11 5.02 -18.77 11.96
CA ILE A 11 4.17 -18.18 10.91
C ILE A 11 2.96 -19.09 10.69
N ASP A 12 1.76 -18.50 10.56
CA ASP A 12 0.54 -19.24 10.20
C ASP A 12 0.81 -20.17 9.00
N PRO A 13 0.44 -21.47 9.06
CA PRO A 13 0.81 -22.42 8.01
C PRO A 13 0.29 -22.05 6.61
N ALA A 14 -0.90 -21.46 6.51
CA ALA A 14 -1.46 -21.04 5.22
C ALA A 14 -0.70 -19.83 4.68
N PHE A 15 -0.37 -18.87 5.54
CA PHE A 15 0.47 -17.74 5.16
C PHE A 15 1.89 -18.17 4.80
N LYS A 16 2.47 -19.15 5.52
CA LYS A 16 3.78 -19.71 5.20
C LYS A 16 3.77 -20.39 3.82
N ALA A 17 2.77 -21.21 3.51
CA ALA A 17 2.65 -21.86 2.21
C ALA A 17 2.55 -20.83 1.07
N LEU A 18 1.85 -19.71 1.30
CA LEU A 18 1.78 -18.60 0.34
C LEU A 18 3.17 -17.97 0.11
N LEU A 19 3.92 -17.68 1.20
CA LEU A 19 5.27 -17.12 1.10
C LEU A 19 6.26 -18.06 0.40
N ASP A 20 6.14 -19.37 0.64
CA ASP A 20 6.97 -20.39 -0.02
C ASP A 20 6.66 -20.47 -1.53
N ALA A 21 5.38 -20.35 -1.91
CA ALA A 21 4.95 -20.40 -3.31
C ALA A 21 5.23 -19.11 -4.09
N PHE A 22 5.18 -17.97 -3.42
CA PHE A 22 5.43 -16.65 -3.99
C PHE A 22 6.52 -15.94 -3.20
N PRO A 23 7.79 -16.24 -3.47
CA PRO A 23 8.91 -15.59 -2.80
C PRO A 23 8.91 -14.10 -3.15
N MET A 24 8.38 -13.29 -2.24
CA MET A 24 8.39 -11.82 -2.28
C MET A 24 9.78 -11.28 -1.93
N THR A 25 10.80 -11.80 -2.59
CA THR A 25 12.19 -11.41 -2.38
C THR A 25 12.54 -10.20 -3.23
N PHE A 26 13.05 -9.17 -2.58
CA PHE A 26 13.65 -8.01 -3.23
C PHE A 26 15.12 -7.95 -2.85
N ARG A 27 15.98 -7.72 -3.84
CA ARG A 27 17.39 -7.44 -3.63
C ARG A 27 17.63 -5.97 -3.96
N GLU A 28 18.54 -5.34 -3.25
CA GLU A 28 18.96 -3.96 -3.55
C GLU A 28 19.33 -3.80 -5.04
N ALA A 29 20.09 -4.76 -5.58
CA ALA A 29 20.52 -4.78 -6.97
C ALA A 29 19.37 -4.86 -8.00
N ASP A 30 18.14 -5.22 -7.58
CA ASP A 30 16.98 -5.23 -8.49
C ASP A 30 16.49 -3.80 -8.79
N GLY A 31 16.73 -2.84 -7.88
CA GLY A 31 16.27 -1.46 -8.00
C GLY A 31 14.75 -1.27 -7.80
N VAL A 32 14.34 -0.01 -7.60
CA VAL A 32 12.96 0.35 -7.23
C VAL A 32 11.94 0.05 -8.33
N GLU A 33 12.31 0.16 -9.60
CA GLU A 33 11.38 -0.06 -10.71
C GLU A 33 10.99 -1.52 -10.88
N VAL A 34 11.93 -2.44 -10.65
CA VAL A 34 11.64 -3.87 -10.62
C VAL A 34 10.72 -4.17 -9.44
N ALA A 35 10.96 -3.54 -8.29
CA ALA A 35 10.09 -3.71 -7.12
C ALA A 35 8.66 -3.23 -7.36
N ARG A 36 8.49 -2.04 -7.97
CA ARG A 36 7.19 -1.49 -8.40
C ARG A 36 6.48 -2.43 -9.36
N SER A 37 7.21 -2.94 -10.36
CA SER A 37 6.68 -3.84 -11.38
C SER A 37 6.21 -5.16 -10.78
N ARG A 38 6.99 -5.76 -9.87
CA ARG A 38 6.60 -6.97 -9.14
C ARG A 38 5.33 -6.78 -8.32
N LEU A 39 5.22 -5.68 -7.58
CA LEU A 39 4.00 -5.39 -6.81
C LEU A 39 2.77 -5.25 -7.71
N ARG A 40 2.91 -4.61 -8.89
CA ARG A 40 1.82 -4.49 -9.88
C ARG A 40 1.37 -5.81 -10.50
N MET A 41 2.19 -6.86 -10.43
CA MET A 41 1.80 -8.20 -10.90
C MET A 41 0.90 -8.93 -9.88
N LEU A 42 0.88 -8.50 -8.62
CA LEU A 42 0.06 -9.10 -7.56
C LEU A 42 -1.39 -8.62 -7.60
N LYS A 43 -2.03 -8.73 -8.76
CA LYS A 43 -3.42 -8.32 -8.95
C LYS A 43 -4.36 -9.39 -8.42
N VAL A 44 -5.30 -8.95 -7.59
CA VAL A 44 -6.47 -9.77 -7.26
C VAL A 44 -7.38 -9.80 -8.49
N PRO A 45 -7.84 -10.98 -8.95
CA PRO A 45 -8.78 -11.06 -10.06
C PRO A 45 -10.05 -10.24 -9.79
N PRO A 46 -10.53 -9.42 -10.74
CA PRO A 46 -11.67 -8.52 -10.51
C PRO A 46 -12.93 -9.23 -9.98
N LYS A 47 -13.16 -10.49 -10.39
CA LYS A 47 -14.28 -11.33 -9.93
C LYS A 47 -14.27 -11.65 -8.42
N MET A 48 -13.14 -11.45 -7.76
CA MET A 48 -12.99 -11.66 -6.31
C MET A 48 -13.14 -10.37 -5.51
N LEU A 49 -13.32 -9.24 -6.18
CA LEU A 49 -13.46 -7.94 -5.55
C LEU A 49 -14.95 -7.61 -5.36
N PRO A 50 -15.32 -6.95 -4.25
CA PRO A 50 -16.67 -6.40 -4.11
C PRO A 50 -16.98 -5.44 -5.26
N ASP A 51 -18.15 -5.60 -5.88
CA ASP A 51 -18.63 -4.64 -6.86
C ASP A 51 -19.09 -3.37 -6.15
N LEU A 52 -18.51 -2.24 -6.52
CA LEU A 52 -18.71 -0.95 -5.89
C LEU A 52 -18.80 0.11 -6.97
N ARG A 53 -19.60 1.13 -6.72
CA ARG A 53 -19.55 2.35 -7.50
C ARG A 53 -18.21 3.04 -7.23
N ILE A 54 -17.42 3.23 -8.28
CA ILE A 54 -16.07 3.78 -8.21
C ILE A 54 -15.95 4.98 -9.14
N GLU A 55 -15.28 6.02 -8.66
CA GLU A 55 -14.98 7.21 -9.44
C GLU A 55 -13.50 7.56 -9.35
N ASP A 56 -12.85 7.65 -10.51
CA ASP A 56 -11.51 8.23 -10.62
C ASP A 56 -11.61 9.73 -10.86
N ARG A 57 -10.82 10.49 -10.11
CA ARG A 57 -10.76 11.96 -10.16
C ARG A 57 -9.33 12.43 -10.05
N THR A 58 -9.15 13.70 -10.36
CA THR A 58 -7.90 14.41 -10.14
C THR A 58 -8.18 15.63 -9.29
N ILE A 59 -7.37 15.86 -8.26
CA ILE A 59 -7.50 17.00 -7.36
C ILE A 59 -6.24 17.87 -7.39
N ALA A 60 -6.36 19.07 -6.82
CA ALA A 60 -5.26 20.02 -6.65
C ALA A 60 -5.18 20.51 -5.20
N HIS A 61 -3.98 20.84 -4.75
CA HIS A 61 -3.72 21.48 -3.45
C HIS A 61 -2.54 22.45 -3.56
N GLY A 62 -2.82 23.75 -3.44
CA GLY A 62 -1.82 24.79 -3.71
C GLY A 62 -1.33 24.72 -5.16
N GLU A 63 0.00 24.73 -5.34
CA GLU A 63 0.63 24.60 -6.67
C GLU A 63 0.64 23.14 -7.18
N ARG A 64 0.36 22.16 -6.32
CA ARG A 64 0.34 20.75 -6.72
C ARG A 64 -0.98 20.44 -7.39
N THR A 65 -0.95 20.24 -8.70
CA THR A 65 -2.09 19.81 -9.50
C THR A 65 -1.90 18.36 -9.94
N GLY A 66 -2.95 17.72 -10.46
CA GLY A 66 -2.79 16.40 -11.06
C GLY A 66 -2.78 15.23 -10.06
N ILE A 67 -3.22 15.42 -8.81
CA ILE A 67 -3.18 14.34 -7.81
C ILE A 67 -4.30 13.34 -8.11
N PRO A 68 -4.00 12.10 -8.52
CA PRO A 68 -5.02 11.12 -8.81
C PRO A 68 -5.65 10.60 -7.51
N VAL A 69 -6.97 10.48 -7.51
CA VAL A 69 -7.72 9.87 -6.41
C VAL A 69 -8.76 8.90 -6.97
N ARG A 70 -9.02 7.83 -6.23
CA ARG A 70 -10.10 6.88 -6.52
C ARG A 70 -11.08 6.87 -5.34
N ILE A 71 -12.34 7.12 -5.63
CA ILE A 71 -13.42 7.19 -4.64
C ILE A 71 -14.26 5.92 -4.75
N TYR A 72 -14.44 5.23 -3.63
CA TYR A 72 -15.23 4.01 -3.51
C TYR A 72 -16.46 4.31 -2.68
N TRP A 73 -17.62 3.96 -3.22
CA TRP A 73 -18.91 4.18 -2.57
C TRP A 73 -19.50 2.83 -2.14
N PRO A 74 -19.64 2.58 -0.83
CA PRO A 74 -20.27 1.34 -0.35
C PRO A 74 -21.76 1.37 -0.62
N ASP A 75 -22.34 0.19 -0.82
CA ASP A 75 -23.79 0.01 -0.71
C ASP A 75 -24.14 -0.07 0.77
N SER A 76 -24.75 0.98 1.30
CA SER A 76 -25.11 1.11 2.71
C SER A 76 -26.34 1.97 2.85
N GLU A 77 -27.16 1.65 3.85
CA GLU A 77 -28.35 2.40 4.25
C GLU A 77 -28.01 3.59 5.17
N LEU A 78 -26.79 3.66 5.71
CA LEU A 78 -26.36 4.71 6.62
C LEU A 78 -26.34 6.07 5.93
N ARG A 79 -27.01 7.07 6.51
CA ARG A 79 -26.98 8.45 6.01
C ARG A 79 -26.86 9.45 7.17
N PRO A 80 -25.92 10.42 7.10
CA PRO A 80 -24.86 10.55 6.09
C PRO A 80 -23.79 9.45 6.22
N LEU A 81 -23.11 9.12 5.11
CA LEU A 81 -21.98 8.18 5.15
C LEU A 81 -20.72 8.87 5.70
N PRO A 82 -19.93 8.21 6.56
CA PRO A 82 -18.61 8.69 6.93
C PRO A 82 -17.63 8.60 5.74
N VAL A 83 -16.53 9.36 5.82
CA VAL A 83 -15.48 9.38 4.82
C VAL A 83 -14.15 8.92 5.43
N VAL A 84 -13.47 8.00 4.75
CA VAL A 84 -12.12 7.56 5.06
C VAL A 84 -11.18 8.05 3.97
N VAL A 85 -10.16 8.79 4.35
CA VAL A 85 -9.05 9.12 3.43
C VAL A 85 -7.98 8.04 3.57
N PHE A 86 -7.70 7.34 2.47
CA PHE A 86 -6.82 6.18 2.46
C PHE A 86 -5.51 6.48 1.70
N TYR A 87 -4.39 6.31 2.41
CA TYR A 87 -3.04 6.36 1.84
C TYR A 87 -2.48 4.96 1.78
N HIS A 88 -2.11 4.52 0.58
CA HIS A 88 -1.59 3.17 0.37
C HIS A 88 -0.21 2.96 1.01
N GLY A 89 0.10 1.70 1.34
CA GLY A 89 1.43 1.30 1.81
C GLY A 89 2.45 1.22 0.67
N GLY A 90 3.61 0.61 0.95
CA GLY A 90 4.69 0.43 -0.04
C GLY A 90 5.97 1.19 0.29
N GLY A 91 6.14 1.62 1.54
CA GLY A 91 7.39 2.22 2.03
C GLY A 91 7.77 3.51 1.29
N PHE A 92 6.78 4.29 0.86
CA PHE A 92 6.95 5.53 0.09
C PHE A 92 7.59 5.38 -1.31
N CYS A 93 7.95 4.17 -1.70
CA CYS A 93 8.60 3.89 -2.98
C CYS A 93 7.75 3.00 -3.89
N LEU A 94 6.81 2.25 -3.33
CA LEU A 94 6.01 1.25 -4.04
C LEU A 94 4.51 1.54 -3.92
N GLY A 95 3.75 0.88 -4.79
CA GLY A 95 2.30 0.87 -4.76
C GLY A 95 1.67 2.03 -5.51
N ASP A 96 0.43 1.83 -5.91
CA ASP A 96 -0.43 2.82 -6.54
C ASP A 96 -1.90 2.51 -6.20
N LEU A 97 -2.81 3.23 -6.82
CA LEU A 97 -4.25 3.03 -6.64
C LEU A 97 -4.69 1.61 -7.04
N ASP A 98 -4.06 1.01 -8.05
CA ASP A 98 -4.45 -0.31 -8.54
C ASP A 98 -3.89 -1.42 -7.65
N THR A 99 -2.66 -1.30 -7.15
CA THR A 99 -2.09 -2.31 -6.26
C THR A 99 -2.83 -2.40 -4.91
N HIS A 100 -3.51 -1.34 -4.49
CA HIS A 100 -4.26 -1.28 -3.23
C HIS A 100 -5.78 -1.18 -3.40
N ASP A 101 -6.28 -1.32 -4.63
CA ASP A 101 -7.71 -1.37 -4.93
C ASP A 101 -8.46 -2.39 -4.06
N PRO A 102 -7.96 -3.65 -3.86
CA PRO A 102 -8.65 -4.62 -3.02
C PRO A 102 -8.79 -4.18 -1.55
N VAL A 103 -7.77 -3.52 -1.01
CA VAL A 103 -7.75 -3.05 0.38
C VAL A 103 -8.68 -1.86 0.56
N ALA A 104 -8.70 -0.92 -0.39
CA ALA A 104 -9.60 0.21 -0.36
C ALA A 104 -11.08 -0.21 -0.45
N ARG A 105 -11.41 -1.20 -1.29
CA ARG A 105 -12.75 -1.81 -1.34
C ARG A 105 -13.13 -2.47 -0.02
N ALA A 106 -12.21 -3.25 0.57
CA ALA A 106 -12.45 -3.91 1.85
C ALA A 106 -12.74 -2.91 2.96
N HIS A 107 -12.04 -1.77 2.99
CA HIS A 107 -12.35 -0.69 3.92
C HIS A 107 -13.72 -0.06 3.66
N ALA A 108 -14.07 0.20 2.40
CA ALA A 108 -15.37 0.81 2.06
C ALA A 108 -16.53 -0.07 2.53
N VAL A 109 -16.47 -1.37 2.23
CA VAL A 109 -17.48 -2.35 2.64
C VAL A 109 -17.48 -2.56 4.14
N GLY A 110 -16.31 -2.88 4.73
CA GLY A 110 -16.23 -3.27 6.14
C GLY A 110 -16.51 -2.14 7.13
N ALA A 111 -16.29 -0.88 6.73
CA ALA A 111 -16.57 0.29 7.55
C ALA A 111 -17.85 1.03 7.15
N GLU A 112 -18.56 0.59 6.11
CA GLU A 112 -19.70 1.29 5.51
C GLU A 112 -19.40 2.79 5.29
N ALA A 113 -18.22 3.07 4.73
CA ALA A 113 -17.70 4.42 4.55
C ALA A 113 -17.31 4.69 3.10
N ILE A 114 -17.47 5.94 2.65
CA ILE A 114 -16.86 6.39 1.41
C ILE A 114 -15.35 6.38 1.60
N VAL A 115 -14.63 5.64 0.77
CA VAL A 115 -13.16 5.63 0.80
C VAL A 115 -12.62 6.49 -0.32
N VAL A 116 -11.79 7.47 0.00
CA VAL A 116 -11.05 8.30 -0.95
C VAL A 116 -9.59 7.87 -0.90
N SER A 117 -9.15 7.06 -1.86
CA SER A 117 -7.77 6.60 -1.97
C SER A 117 -6.92 7.62 -2.73
N ILE A 118 -5.76 7.98 -2.17
CA ILE A 118 -4.87 9.01 -2.72
C ILE A 118 -3.66 8.35 -3.41
N GLY A 119 -3.48 8.61 -4.71
CA GLY A 119 -2.33 8.14 -5.49
C GLY A 119 -1.13 9.06 -5.32
N TYR A 120 -0.50 9.04 -4.14
CA TYR A 120 0.53 10.00 -3.76
C TYR A 120 1.92 9.70 -4.37
N LEU A 121 2.17 8.47 -4.84
CA LEU A 121 3.51 8.05 -5.27
C LEU A 121 4.03 8.86 -6.47
N SER A 122 3.15 9.32 -7.37
CA SER A 122 3.52 10.22 -8.48
C SER A 122 4.22 11.51 -8.00
N PHE A 123 4.11 11.84 -6.71
CA PHE A 123 4.77 12.97 -6.05
C PHE A 123 5.81 12.57 -5.01
N ALA A 124 6.02 11.27 -4.74
CA ALA A 124 6.98 10.81 -3.74
C ALA A 124 8.43 11.22 -4.03
N PRO A 125 8.93 11.27 -5.29
CA PRO A 125 10.24 11.84 -5.60
C PRO A 125 10.36 13.33 -5.25
N ALA A 126 9.22 14.03 -5.13
CA ALA A 126 9.13 15.44 -4.74
C ALA A 126 8.81 15.64 -3.24
N ILE A 127 8.92 14.58 -2.42
CA ILE A 127 8.84 14.65 -0.95
C ILE A 127 10.23 14.35 -0.39
N PRO A 128 11.05 15.39 -0.12
CA PRO A 128 12.43 15.23 0.35
C PRO A 128 12.57 14.30 1.56
N ALA A 129 11.65 14.36 2.52
CA ALA A 129 11.69 13.53 3.72
C ALA A 129 11.51 12.02 3.46
N ALA A 130 10.72 11.64 2.45
CA ALA A 130 10.47 10.24 2.11
C ALA A 130 11.64 9.64 1.31
N ALA A 131 12.20 10.42 0.39
CA ALA A 131 13.42 10.06 -0.32
C ALA A 131 14.59 9.91 0.67
N GLU A 132 14.82 10.90 1.54
CA GLU A 132 15.86 10.83 2.55
C GLU A 132 15.68 9.68 3.55
N ALA A 133 14.44 9.40 4.00
CA ALA A 133 14.19 8.29 4.91
C ALA A 133 14.51 6.93 4.27
N THR A 134 14.21 6.79 2.97
CA THR A 134 14.54 5.60 2.19
C THR A 134 16.05 5.43 2.04
N GLU A 135 16.77 6.49 1.67
CA GLU A 135 18.23 6.49 1.53
C GLU A 135 18.93 6.17 2.85
N ARG A 136 18.49 6.78 3.97
CA ARG A 136 19.01 6.47 5.31
C ARG A 136 18.75 5.01 5.70
N GLY A 137 17.57 4.49 5.38
CA GLY A 137 17.21 3.09 5.63
C GLY A 137 18.11 2.11 4.87
N LEU A 138 18.29 2.32 3.56
CA LEU A 138 19.18 1.49 2.73
C LEU A 138 20.62 1.54 3.23
N THR A 139 21.14 2.73 3.53
CA THR A 139 22.52 2.91 4.01
C THR A 139 22.76 2.18 5.33
N ALA A 140 21.82 2.30 6.28
CA ALA A 140 21.91 1.60 7.56
C ALA A 140 21.84 0.07 7.40
N LEU A 141 20.98 -0.42 6.50
CA LEU A 141 20.85 -1.84 6.19
C LEU A 141 22.12 -2.40 5.55
N HIS A 142 22.69 -1.71 4.55
CA HIS A 142 23.94 -2.10 3.91
C HIS A 142 25.07 -2.24 4.94
N LYS A 143 25.22 -1.25 5.83
CA LYS A 143 26.23 -1.28 6.90
C LYS A 143 26.03 -2.42 7.90
N ALA A 144 24.79 -2.80 8.18
CA ALA A 144 24.47 -3.91 9.09
C ALA A 144 24.73 -5.28 8.45
N LEU A 145 24.60 -5.40 7.13
CA LEU A 145 24.77 -6.65 6.39
C LEU A 145 26.21 -6.87 5.89
N HIS A 146 27.00 -5.79 5.78
CA HIS A 146 28.39 -5.81 5.32
C HIS A 146 29.28 -4.97 6.28
N PRO A 147 29.71 -5.56 7.42
CA PRO A 147 30.47 -4.85 8.45
C PRO A 147 31.91 -4.48 8.03
#